data_AF-A0A1N7H5W4-F1
#
_entry.id   AF-A0A1N7H5W4-F1
#
_cell.length_a   1.000
_cell.length_b   1.000
_cell.length_c   1.000
_cell.angle_alpha   90.00
_cell.angle_beta   90.00
_cell.angle_gamma   90.00
#
_symmetry.space_group_name_H-M   'P 1'
#
loop_
_entity.id
_entity.type
_entity.pdbx_description
1 polymer ?
#
loop_
_entity_poly.entity_id
_entity_poly.type
_entity_poly.pdbx_seq_one_letter_code
_entity_poly.pdbx_strand_id
1 'polypeptide(L)'
;MPAPGVLHEVLCAVFEVRAGGDAEPPGLSVLLWQRGEEPQRGSWSLPGGLSCTDEDLETSARRQLAEKVDLREVAHLEQLAVFSAPDRVPGERVIASTYLGLVPSDSPANLPDDTRWHPVDRLPDMSFDHRGIVELARTRLSAKISYTNIAFALAPAEFSMSELSDIYGAALGYPVDSTNLLRILSRRGVVGATGTTRRTGRTGGRPPALYRFTERRLRVTDEFATLRPPP
;
A
#
# COMPACT_ATOMS: atom_id res chain seq x y z
N MET A 1 -12.13 -34.84 14.75
CA MET A 1 -10.83 -34.76 15.47
C MET A 1 -10.28 -33.35 15.26
N PRO A 2 -9.75 -32.65 16.28
CA PRO A 2 -8.99 -31.43 16.02
C PRO A 2 -7.85 -31.76 15.07
N ALA A 3 -7.60 -30.89 14.09
CA ALA A 3 -6.61 -31.10 13.05
C ALA A 3 -5.19 -31.25 13.64
N PRO A 4 -4.26 -31.95 12.95
CA PRO A 4 -2.83 -31.82 13.23
C PRO A 4 -2.39 -30.34 13.23
N GLY A 5 -1.23 -30.05 13.83
CA GLY A 5 -0.75 -28.69 14.11
C GLY A 5 -1.10 -27.67 13.03
N VAL A 6 -1.80 -26.61 13.43
CA VAL A 6 -2.15 -25.50 12.55
C VAL A 6 -0.98 -24.52 12.52
N LEU A 7 -0.45 -24.26 11.34
CA LEU A 7 0.54 -23.21 11.17
C LEU A 7 -0.15 -21.86 11.05
N HIS A 8 0.46 -20.84 11.67
CA HIS A 8 0.01 -19.47 11.56
C HIS A 8 1.11 -18.66 10.87
N GLU A 9 0.77 -18.10 9.71
CA GLU A 9 1.63 -17.17 8.99
C GLU A 9 1.08 -15.75 8.98
N VAL A 10 1.96 -14.81 8.74
CA VAL A 10 1.65 -13.42 8.50
C VAL A 10 2.05 -13.05 7.08
N LEU A 11 1.14 -12.40 6.35
CA LEU A 11 1.36 -11.94 4.98
C LEU A 11 1.02 -10.45 4.86
N CYS A 12 1.86 -9.68 4.18
CA CYS A 12 1.70 -8.23 4.06
C CYS A 12 1.53 -7.80 2.61
N ALA A 13 0.36 -7.27 2.26
CA ALA A 13 0.17 -6.53 1.01
C ALA A 13 0.68 -5.10 1.21
N VAL A 14 1.90 -4.84 0.77
CA VAL A 14 2.53 -3.51 0.85
C VAL A 14 2.32 -2.77 -0.45
N PHE A 15 1.74 -1.58 -0.40
CA PHE A 15 1.55 -0.72 -1.56
C PHE A 15 2.41 0.54 -1.55
N GLU A 16 2.76 0.95 -2.76
CA GLU A 16 3.40 2.23 -3.07
C GLU A 16 2.78 2.79 -4.35
N VAL A 17 2.71 4.11 -4.48
CA VAL A 17 2.41 4.76 -5.76
C VAL A 17 3.71 5.00 -6.49
N ARG A 18 3.86 4.41 -7.68
CA ARG A 18 5.07 4.50 -8.48
C ARG A 18 4.78 5.18 -9.80
N ALA A 19 5.76 5.91 -10.32
CA ALA A 19 5.66 6.50 -11.66
C ALA A 19 5.40 5.40 -12.70
N GLY A 20 4.51 5.67 -13.66
CA GLY A 20 4.33 4.83 -14.83
C GLY A 20 5.50 4.96 -15.81
N GLY A 21 5.44 4.25 -16.95
CA GLY A 21 6.31 4.55 -18.08
C GLY A 21 6.10 5.98 -18.60
N ASP A 22 6.92 6.44 -19.57
CA ASP A 22 6.99 7.84 -20.04
C ASP A 22 5.65 8.51 -20.46
N ALA A 23 4.55 7.75 -20.59
CA ALA A 23 3.22 8.25 -20.91
C ALA A 23 2.08 7.68 -20.02
N GLU A 24 2.40 6.85 -19.01
CA GLU A 24 1.39 6.29 -18.10
C GLU A 24 1.32 7.14 -16.81
N PRO A 25 0.12 7.47 -16.31
CA PRO A 25 0.01 8.12 -15.00
C PRO A 25 0.60 7.21 -13.91
N PRO A 26 1.02 7.78 -12.76
CA PRO A 26 1.45 6.98 -11.63
C PRO A 26 0.39 5.94 -11.24
N GLY A 27 0.86 4.74 -10.90
CA GLY A 27 0.01 3.59 -10.61
C GLY A 27 0.32 2.98 -9.25
N LEU A 28 -0.68 2.33 -8.67
CA LEU A 28 -0.51 1.57 -7.44
C LEU A 28 0.29 0.29 -7.75
N SER A 29 1.36 0.07 -6.99
CA SER A 29 2.18 -1.13 -7.10
C SER A 29 2.20 -1.89 -5.77
N VAL A 30 2.33 -3.21 -5.83
CA VAL A 30 2.49 -4.10 -4.68
C VAL A 30 3.89 -4.68 -4.66
N LEU A 31 4.48 -4.75 -3.46
CA LEU A 31 5.77 -5.42 -3.29
C LEU A 31 5.58 -6.92 -3.25
N LEU A 32 6.24 -7.64 -4.15
CA LEU A 32 6.24 -9.10 -4.20
C LEU A 32 7.66 -9.64 -4.18
N TRP A 33 7.79 -10.87 -3.70
CA TRP A 33 9.02 -11.65 -3.62
C TRP A 33 8.87 -12.90 -4.50
N GLN A 34 9.97 -13.42 -5.05
CA GLN A 34 9.97 -14.69 -5.76
C GLN A 34 10.28 -15.86 -4.82
N ARG A 35 9.37 -16.83 -4.70
CA ARG A 35 9.56 -18.00 -3.84
C ARG A 35 10.75 -18.86 -4.29
N GLY A 36 11.70 -19.09 -3.39
CA GLY A 36 12.81 -20.03 -3.59
C GLY A 36 12.50 -21.49 -3.22
N GLU A 37 11.34 -21.77 -2.62
CA GLU A 37 11.00 -23.06 -2.00
C GLU A 37 9.70 -23.66 -2.56
N GLU A 38 9.58 -24.99 -2.46
CA GLU A 38 8.33 -25.70 -2.76
C GLU A 38 7.33 -25.59 -1.60
N PRO A 39 6.01 -25.69 -1.86
CA PRO A 39 5.39 -25.75 -3.18
C PRO A 39 5.40 -24.41 -3.92
N GLN A 40 5.23 -24.47 -5.24
CA GLN A 40 5.15 -23.32 -6.16
C GLN A 40 6.42 -22.46 -6.20
N ARG A 41 7.59 -23.11 -6.20
CA ARG A 41 8.87 -22.44 -6.42
C ARG A 41 8.83 -21.59 -7.69
N GLY A 42 9.38 -20.37 -7.63
CA GLY A 42 9.43 -19.42 -8.73
C GLY A 42 8.20 -18.52 -8.90
N SER A 43 7.10 -18.80 -8.19
CA SER A 43 5.92 -17.92 -8.16
C SER A 43 6.15 -16.67 -7.28
N TRP A 44 5.33 -15.64 -7.49
CA TRP A 44 5.42 -14.39 -6.73
C TRP A 44 4.53 -14.41 -5.49
N SER A 45 5.11 -14.16 -4.31
CA SER A 45 4.39 -14.15 -3.04
C SER A 45 4.45 -12.79 -2.35
N LEU A 46 3.47 -12.56 -1.48
CA LEU A 46 3.52 -11.46 -0.53
C LEU A 46 4.69 -11.65 0.45
N PRO A 47 5.34 -10.55 0.89
CA PRO A 47 6.23 -10.57 2.03
C PRO A 47 5.52 -11.15 3.26
N GLY A 48 6.19 -12.03 3.98
CA GLY A 48 5.59 -12.76 5.09
C GLY A 48 6.32 -14.04 5.43
N GLY A 49 5.80 -14.72 6.46
CA GLY A 49 6.35 -15.98 6.98
C GLY A 49 5.62 -16.42 8.24
N LEU A 50 6.10 -17.51 8.84
CA LEU A 50 5.54 -18.06 10.08
C LEU A 50 5.74 -17.09 11.25
N SER A 51 4.72 -17.05 12.13
CA SER A 51 4.82 -16.34 13.41
C SER A 51 5.68 -17.12 14.39
N CYS A 52 6.52 -16.42 15.14
CA CYS A 52 7.21 -16.99 16.29
C CYS A 52 6.22 -17.18 17.47
N THR A 53 6.60 -18.01 18.44
CA THR A 53 5.77 -18.32 19.61
C THR A 53 5.81 -17.24 20.70
N ASP A 54 6.77 -16.32 20.62
CA ASP A 54 7.08 -15.27 21.59
C ASP A 54 6.73 -13.86 21.09
N GLU A 55 6.03 -13.74 19.96
CA GLU A 55 5.60 -12.48 19.36
C GLU A 55 4.08 -12.45 19.10
N ASP A 56 3.50 -11.25 19.07
CA ASP A 56 2.15 -11.08 18.52
C ASP A 56 2.20 -10.94 16.98
N LEU A 57 1.04 -11.01 16.34
CA LEU A 57 0.96 -11.03 14.87
C LEU A 57 1.37 -9.70 14.23
N GLU A 58 1.21 -8.58 14.93
CA GLU A 58 1.62 -7.27 14.41
C GLU A 58 3.15 -7.14 14.48
N THR A 59 3.75 -7.59 15.58
CA THR A 59 5.20 -7.70 15.76
C THR A 59 5.79 -8.61 14.70
N SER A 60 5.15 -9.75 14.44
CA SER A 60 5.53 -10.66 13.36
C SER A 60 5.47 -9.98 11.99
N ALA A 61 4.39 -9.25 11.68
CA ALA A 61 4.25 -8.51 10.43
C ALA A 61 5.40 -7.52 10.23
N ARG A 62 5.72 -6.73 11.27
CA ARG A 62 6.80 -5.74 11.23
C ARG A 62 8.17 -6.40 11.06
N ARG A 63 8.41 -7.52 11.76
CA ARG A 63 9.65 -8.29 11.63
C ARG A 63 9.82 -8.86 10.21
N GLN A 64 8.79 -9.50 9.67
CA GLN A 64 8.82 -10.07 8.31
C GLN A 64 9.05 -9.00 7.23
N LEU A 65 8.49 -7.79 7.43
CA LEU A 65 8.75 -6.66 6.55
C LEU A 65 10.18 -6.13 6.68
N ALA A 66 10.72 -6.03 7.90
CA ALA A 66 12.07 -5.56 8.15
C ALA A 66 13.18 -6.53 7.70
N GLU A 67 12.92 -7.83 7.74
CA GLU A 67 13.87 -8.86 7.29
C GLU A 67 14.01 -8.89 5.76
N LYS A 68 12.91 -8.66 5.04
CA LYS A 68 12.84 -8.87 3.59
C LYS A 68 13.00 -7.59 2.79
N VAL A 69 12.85 -6.46 3.46
CA VAL A 69 12.88 -5.15 2.83
C VAL A 69 13.47 -4.19 3.84
N ASP A 70 14.42 -3.33 3.46
CA ASP A 70 14.86 -2.22 4.31
C ASP A 70 13.78 -1.11 4.36
N LEU A 71 12.50 -1.51 4.40
CA LEU A 71 11.32 -0.67 4.57
C LEU A 71 11.17 -0.26 6.03
N ARG A 72 12.21 0.37 6.58
CA ARG A 72 12.10 1.13 7.84
C ARG A 72 11.06 2.26 7.74
N GLU A 73 10.43 2.45 6.58
CA GLU A 73 9.50 3.50 6.24
C GLU A 73 8.07 2.99 5.91
N VAL A 74 7.64 1.85 6.47
CA VAL A 74 6.19 1.51 6.46
C VAL A 74 5.44 2.58 7.28
N ALA A 75 4.89 3.56 6.58
CA ALA A 75 4.24 4.72 7.16
C ALA A 75 2.85 4.39 7.73
N HIS A 76 2.24 3.29 7.27
CA HIS A 76 1.00 2.74 7.82
C HIS A 76 0.98 1.23 7.69
N LEU A 77 0.57 0.55 8.77
CA LEU A 77 0.35 -0.89 8.81
C LEU A 77 -0.96 -1.16 9.55
N GLU A 78 -1.86 -1.93 8.94
CA GLU A 78 -3.11 -2.33 9.59
C GLU A 78 -3.49 -3.77 9.26
N GLN A 79 -4.17 -4.44 10.19
CA GLN A 79 -4.73 -5.75 9.94
C GLN A 79 -5.82 -5.67 8.86
N LEU A 80 -5.73 -6.56 7.87
CA LEU A 80 -6.63 -6.63 6.74
C LEU A 80 -7.75 -7.65 6.98
N ALA A 81 -7.37 -8.94 7.04
CA ALA A 81 -8.29 -10.06 7.24
C ALA A 81 -7.54 -11.33 7.69
N VAL A 82 -8.29 -12.39 7.95
CA VAL A 82 -7.75 -13.73 8.21
C VAL A 82 -8.17 -14.67 7.08
N PHE A 83 -7.20 -15.31 6.44
CA PHE A 83 -7.41 -16.31 5.39
C PHE A 83 -7.19 -17.69 5.99
N SER A 84 -8.22 -18.52 5.98
CA SER A 84 -8.25 -19.78 6.73
C SER A 84 -8.86 -20.96 5.95
N ALA A 85 -9.03 -20.80 4.63
CA ALA A 85 -9.51 -21.87 3.76
C ALA A 85 -8.63 -23.12 3.95
N PRO A 86 -9.20 -24.32 4.20
CA PRO A 86 -8.42 -25.52 4.55
C PRO A 86 -7.39 -25.95 3.51
N ASP A 87 -7.60 -25.57 2.25
CA ASP A 87 -6.85 -25.94 1.06
C ASP A 87 -6.03 -24.78 0.48
N ARG A 88 -5.92 -23.64 1.19
CA ARG A 88 -5.17 -22.47 0.69
C ARG A 88 -3.70 -22.78 0.42
N VAL A 89 -3.10 -23.64 1.24
CA VAL A 89 -1.75 -24.18 1.04
C VAL A 89 -1.88 -25.69 0.92
N PRO A 90 -1.33 -26.33 -0.12
CA PRO A 90 -1.36 -27.78 -0.25
C PRO A 90 -0.61 -28.48 0.91
N GLY A 91 -1.21 -29.51 1.48
CA GLY A 91 -0.60 -30.35 2.50
C GLY A 91 -0.88 -29.90 3.94
N GLU A 92 -0.29 -28.78 4.36
CA GLU A 92 -0.38 -28.31 5.74
C GLU A 92 -1.58 -27.39 6.00
N ARG A 93 -2.17 -27.48 7.20
CA ARG A 93 -3.22 -26.54 7.58
C ARG A 93 -2.58 -25.22 8.00
N VAL A 94 -2.67 -24.22 7.12
CA VAL A 94 -2.15 -22.87 7.36
C VAL A 94 -3.28 -21.86 7.52
N ILE A 95 -3.19 -21.00 8.53
CA ILE A 95 -4.01 -19.79 8.68
C ILE A 95 -3.10 -18.58 8.46
N ALA A 96 -3.50 -17.67 7.58
CA ALA A 96 -2.78 -16.43 7.35
C ALA A 96 -3.52 -15.25 7.99
N SER A 97 -2.82 -14.49 8.84
CA SER A 97 -3.26 -13.14 9.24
C SER A 97 -2.61 -12.12 8.33
N THR A 98 -3.42 -11.38 7.60
CA THR A 98 -2.94 -10.51 6.53
C THR A 98 -2.97 -9.05 6.95
N TYR A 99 -2.03 -8.26 6.42
CA TYR A 99 -1.87 -6.85 6.71
C TYR A 99 -1.81 -6.02 5.43
N LEU A 100 -2.34 -4.81 5.52
CA LEU A 100 -2.15 -3.75 4.53
C LEU A 100 -1.02 -2.83 5.01
N GLY A 101 0.07 -2.79 4.26
CA GLY A 101 1.17 -1.85 4.46
C GLY A 101 1.15 -0.75 3.41
N LEU A 102 1.49 0.48 3.77
CA LEU A 102 1.66 1.60 2.84
C LEU A 102 3.02 2.24 3.07
N VAL A 103 3.73 2.53 1.98
CA VAL A 103 5.02 3.22 2.01
C VAL A 103 4.96 4.49 1.17
N PRO A 104 5.69 5.56 1.55
CA PRO A 104 5.76 6.78 0.76
C PRO A 104 6.33 6.53 -0.64
N SER A 105 5.85 7.26 -1.65
CA SER A 105 6.30 7.15 -3.05
C SER A 105 7.76 7.58 -3.29
N ASP A 106 8.39 8.21 -2.29
CA ASP A 106 9.80 8.61 -2.29
C ASP A 106 10.67 7.68 -1.43
N SER A 107 10.11 6.56 -0.93
CA SER A 107 10.85 5.57 -0.15
C SER A 107 12.01 4.98 -0.97
N PRO A 108 13.21 4.83 -0.39
CA PRO A 108 14.35 4.25 -1.08
C PRO A 108 14.06 2.80 -1.51
N ALA A 109 14.31 2.49 -2.78
CA ALA A 109 14.02 1.19 -3.38
C ALA A 109 15.25 0.26 -3.38
N ASN A 110 15.92 0.10 -2.24
CA ASN A 110 16.97 -0.93 -2.12
C ASN A 110 16.32 -2.29 -1.87
N LEU A 111 15.95 -2.96 -2.95
CA LEU A 111 15.31 -4.27 -2.92
C LEU A 111 16.32 -5.36 -3.26
N PRO A 112 16.24 -6.54 -2.61
CA PRO A 112 16.94 -7.74 -3.06
C PRO A 112 16.55 -8.13 -4.50
N ASP A 113 17.41 -8.90 -5.18
CA ASP A 113 17.20 -9.32 -6.59
C ASP A 113 15.91 -10.12 -6.82
N ASP A 114 15.43 -10.83 -5.80
CA ASP A 114 14.20 -11.64 -5.83
C ASP A 114 12.94 -10.84 -5.47
N THR A 115 13.06 -9.54 -5.22
CA THR A 115 12.00 -8.71 -4.68
C THR A 115 11.77 -7.49 -5.57
N ARG A 116 10.52 -7.25 -5.96
CA ARG A 116 10.20 -6.13 -6.85
C ARG A 116 8.76 -5.65 -6.71
N TRP A 117 8.57 -4.39 -7.12
CA TRP A 117 7.26 -3.78 -7.24
C TRP A 117 6.54 -4.24 -8.50
N HIS A 118 5.27 -4.57 -8.36
CA HIS A 118 4.39 -4.98 -9.45
C HIS A 118 3.16 -4.09 -9.53
N PRO A 119 2.78 -3.56 -10.72
CA PRO A 119 1.53 -2.84 -10.86
C PRO A 119 0.34 -3.72 -10.45
N VAL A 120 -0.55 -3.21 -9.61
CA VAL A 120 -1.71 -3.99 -9.12
C VAL A 120 -2.70 -4.34 -10.23
N ASP A 121 -2.67 -3.62 -11.35
CA ASP A 121 -3.47 -3.90 -12.55
C ASP A 121 -2.82 -4.96 -13.47
N ARG A 122 -1.56 -5.32 -13.22
CA ARG A 122 -0.78 -6.28 -14.03
C ARG A 122 0.00 -7.23 -13.12
N LEU A 123 -0.72 -7.86 -12.17
CA LEU A 123 -0.13 -8.80 -11.22
C LEU A 123 0.39 -10.07 -11.94
N PRO A 124 1.57 -10.57 -11.56
CA PRO A 124 2.13 -11.80 -12.11
C PRO A 124 1.37 -13.04 -11.61
N ASP A 125 1.83 -14.23 -11.98
CA ASP A 125 1.38 -15.47 -11.34
C ASP A 125 1.82 -15.48 -9.88
N MET A 126 0.82 -15.49 -8.98
CA MET A 126 1.03 -15.39 -7.55
C MET A 126 0.86 -16.73 -6.86
N SER A 127 1.56 -16.90 -5.75
CA SER A 127 1.46 -18.11 -4.93
C SER A 127 0.10 -18.21 -4.23
N PHE A 128 -0.43 -19.42 -4.14
CA PHE A 128 -1.62 -19.75 -3.35
C PHE A 128 -2.80 -18.79 -3.59
N ASP A 129 -3.39 -18.27 -2.52
CA ASP A 129 -4.48 -17.29 -2.51
C ASP A 129 -3.99 -15.83 -2.44
N HIS A 130 -2.68 -15.57 -2.65
CA HIS A 130 -2.11 -14.24 -2.42
C HIS A 130 -2.67 -13.15 -3.34
N ARG A 131 -3.10 -13.51 -4.55
CA ARG A 131 -3.81 -12.58 -5.45
C ARG A 131 -5.07 -12.02 -4.79
N GLY A 132 -5.86 -12.87 -4.14
CA GLY A 132 -7.07 -12.45 -3.43
C GLY A 132 -6.76 -11.54 -2.24
N ILE A 133 -5.62 -11.73 -1.57
CA ILE A 133 -5.15 -10.84 -0.51
C ILE A 133 -4.84 -9.44 -1.07
N VAL A 134 -4.14 -9.37 -2.20
CA VAL A 134 -3.82 -8.08 -2.87
C VAL A 134 -5.09 -7.36 -3.32
N GLU A 135 -6.04 -8.07 -3.93
CA GLU A 135 -7.31 -7.51 -4.38
C GLU A 135 -8.11 -6.94 -3.19
N LEU A 136 -8.20 -7.69 -2.10
CA LEU A 136 -8.86 -7.23 -0.86
C LEU A 136 -8.15 -6.00 -0.26
N ALA A 137 -6.82 -5.99 -0.25
CA ALA A 137 -6.02 -4.88 0.24
C ALA A 137 -6.27 -3.61 -0.59
N ARG A 138 -6.32 -3.74 -1.93
CA ARG A 138 -6.62 -2.64 -2.86
C ARG A 138 -8.02 -2.08 -2.59
N THR A 139 -9.03 -2.93 -2.46
CA THR A 139 -10.39 -2.51 -2.10
C THR A 139 -10.42 -1.79 -0.76
N ARG A 140 -9.70 -2.30 0.26
CA ARG A 140 -9.60 -1.66 1.57
C ARG A 140 -9.00 -0.27 1.49
N LEU A 141 -7.90 -0.10 0.74
CA LEU A 141 -7.25 1.19 0.54
C LEU A 141 -8.17 2.20 -0.17
N SER A 142 -8.77 1.79 -1.30
CA SER A 142 -9.69 2.64 -2.08
C SER A 142 -10.91 3.09 -1.24
N ALA A 143 -11.45 2.19 -0.41
CA ALA A 143 -12.50 2.57 0.54
C ALA A 143 -11.98 3.57 1.58
N LYS A 144 -10.86 3.29 2.25
CA LYS A 144 -10.34 4.11 3.35
C LYS A 144 -9.90 5.50 2.91
N ILE A 145 -9.30 5.65 1.73
CA ILE A 145 -8.80 6.94 1.25
C ILE A 145 -9.92 7.96 1.05
N SER A 146 -11.16 7.51 0.89
CA SER A 146 -12.34 8.36 0.68
C SER A 146 -12.82 9.08 1.94
N TYR A 147 -12.60 8.50 3.13
CA TYR A 147 -13.14 9.02 4.41
C TYR A 147 -12.08 9.22 5.50
N THR A 148 -10.81 8.93 5.20
CA THR A 148 -9.68 9.14 6.13
C THR A 148 -8.62 10.03 5.52
N ASN A 149 -7.54 10.31 6.25
CA ASN A 149 -6.34 10.96 5.73
C ASN A 149 -5.25 9.97 5.28
N ILE A 150 -5.54 8.66 5.17
CA ILE A 150 -4.55 7.57 4.96
C ILE A 150 -3.54 7.80 3.83
N ALA A 151 -3.88 8.65 2.84
CA ALA A 151 -2.95 9.11 1.81
C ALA A 151 -1.64 9.71 2.35
N PHE A 152 -1.59 10.16 3.63
CA PHE A 152 -0.34 10.57 4.28
C PHE A 152 0.75 9.50 4.26
N ALA A 153 0.35 8.23 4.20
CA ALA A 153 1.26 7.08 4.22
C ALA A 153 1.79 6.71 2.83
N LEU A 154 1.20 7.25 1.76
CA LEU A 154 1.66 7.08 0.37
C LEU A 154 2.39 8.33 -0.14
N ALA A 155 2.08 9.50 0.42
CA ALA A 155 2.69 10.75 -0.01
C ALA A 155 4.05 11.01 0.67
N PRO A 156 4.97 11.69 -0.03
CA PRO A 156 6.15 12.29 0.56
C PRO A 156 5.81 13.22 1.74
N ALA A 157 6.83 13.63 2.50
CA ALA A 157 6.65 14.61 3.57
C ALA A 157 6.09 15.96 3.05
N GLU A 158 6.55 16.39 1.87
CA GLU A 158 6.06 17.57 1.15
C GLU A 158 5.77 17.24 -0.32
N PHE A 159 4.62 17.68 -0.81
CA PHE A 159 4.14 17.35 -2.15
C PHE A 159 3.42 18.54 -2.80
N SER A 160 3.39 18.54 -4.12
CA SER A 160 2.47 19.36 -4.90
C SER A 160 1.07 18.73 -4.93
N MET A 161 0.05 19.54 -5.23
CA MET A 161 -1.31 19.01 -5.35
C MET A 161 -1.52 18.11 -6.57
N SER A 162 -0.70 18.24 -7.61
CA SER A 162 -0.70 17.29 -8.73
C SER A 162 -0.20 15.92 -8.30
N GLU A 163 0.91 15.85 -7.56
CA GLU A 163 1.43 14.58 -7.03
C GLU A 163 0.43 13.92 -6.09
N LEU A 164 -0.21 14.70 -5.21
CA LEU A 164 -1.24 14.14 -4.35
C LEU A 164 -2.46 13.66 -5.15
N SER A 165 -2.83 14.37 -6.23
CA SER A 165 -3.87 13.93 -7.16
C SER A 165 -3.56 12.58 -7.78
N ASP A 166 -2.33 12.38 -8.22
CA ASP A 166 -1.86 11.12 -8.82
C ASP A 166 -1.93 9.99 -7.79
N ILE A 167 -1.53 10.24 -6.53
CA ILE A 167 -1.64 9.27 -5.43
C ILE A 167 -3.09 8.87 -5.18
N TYR A 168 -3.99 9.85 -5.08
CA TYR A 168 -5.42 9.56 -4.92
C TYR A 168 -5.97 8.79 -6.12
N GLY A 169 -5.58 9.16 -7.34
CA GLY A 169 -6.04 8.50 -8.56
C GLY A 169 -5.57 7.06 -8.66
N ALA A 170 -4.30 6.80 -8.32
CA ALA A 170 -3.72 5.47 -8.27
C ALA A 170 -4.43 4.56 -7.24
N ALA A 171 -4.74 5.09 -6.05
CA ALA A 171 -5.42 4.34 -5.00
C ALA A 171 -6.91 4.11 -5.31
N LEU A 172 -7.60 5.07 -5.92
CA LEU A 172 -9.02 4.99 -6.25
C LEU A 172 -9.30 4.24 -7.56
N GLY A 173 -8.33 4.21 -8.48
CA GLY A 173 -8.47 3.59 -9.80
C GLY A 173 -9.11 4.50 -10.86
N TYR A 174 -9.21 5.81 -10.60
CA TYR A 174 -9.73 6.79 -11.56
C TYR A 174 -9.07 8.17 -11.36
N PRO A 175 -8.99 9.03 -12.39
CA PRO A 175 -8.35 10.35 -12.27
C PRO A 175 -9.04 11.25 -11.25
N VAL A 176 -8.25 11.96 -10.45
CA VAL A 176 -8.72 12.96 -9.48
C VAL A 176 -8.24 14.35 -9.91
N ASP A 177 -9.13 15.33 -9.90
CA ASP A 177 -8.79 16.72 -10.19
C ASP A 177 -8.08 17.38 -9.00
N SER A 178 -6.89 17.95 -9.26
CA SER A 178 -6.03 18.52 -8.21
C SER A 178 -6.60 19.77 -7.57
N THR A 179 -7.36 20.59 -8.32
CA THR A 179 -7.99 21.81 -7.81
C THR A 179 -9.13 21.47 -6.86
N ASN A 180 -9.98 20.52 -7.25
CA ASN A 180 -11.07 20.02 -6.45
C ASN A 180 -10.55 19.30 -5.19
N LEU A 181 -9.50 18.49 -5.33
CA LEU A 181 -8.85 17.82 -4.21
C LEU A 181 -8.31 18.83 -3.19
N LEU A 182 -7.57 19.85 -3.65
CA LEU A 182 -7.06 20.92 -2.79
C LEU A 182 -8.19 21.62 -2.04
N ARG A 183 -9.26 21.99 -2.74
CA ARG A 183 -10.43 22.66 -2.17
C ARG A 183 -11.07 21.84 -1.05
N ILE A 184 -11.24 20.53 -1.28
CA ILE A 184 -11.84 19.60 -0.29
C ILE A 184 -10.92 19.43 0.92
N LEU A 185 -9.66 19.08 0.69
CA LEU A 185 -8.72 18.77 1.78
C LEU A 185 -8.37 20.01 2.62
N SER A 186 -8.25 21.19 2.00
CA SER A 186 -8.02 22.45 2.73
C SER A 186 -9.21 22.81 3.60
N ARG A 187 -10.45 22.71 3.07
CA ARG A 187 -11.67 22.97 3.84
C ARG A 187 -11.78 22.06 5.06
N ARG A 188 -11.30 20.82 4.96
CA ARG A 188 -11.28 19.82 6.05
C ARG A 188 -10.05 19.93 6.96
N GLY A 189 -9.13 20.87 6.71
CA GLY A 189 -7.88 21.00 7.47
C GLY A 189 -6.98 19.76 7.40
N VAL A 190 -7.05 19.00 6.31
CA VAL A 190 -6.25 17.77 6.10
C VAL A 190 -4.86 18.11 5.56
N VAL A 191 -4.77 19.16 4.74
CA VAL A 191 -3.51 19.66 4.18
C VAL A 191 -3.30 21.13 4.51
N GLY A 192 -2.04 21.55 4.60
CA GLY A 192 -1.64 22.94 4.78
C GLY A 192 -0.48 23.30 3.86
N ALA A 193 -0.47 24.54 3.35
CA ALA A 193 0.63 25.05 2.53
C ALA A 193 1.91 25.17 3.36
N THR A 194 3.05 24.82 2.77
CA THR A 194 4.37 24.95 3.43
C THR A 194 4.94 26.36 3.31
N GLY A 195 4.41 27.17 2.38
CA GLY A 195 4.98 28.48 2.01
C GLY A 195 6.15 28.39 1.04
N THR A 196 6.53 27.17 0.63
CA THR A 196 7.62 26.90 -0.32
C THR A 196 7.09 26.43 -1.66
N THR A 197 7.94 26.48 -2.69
CA THR A 197 7.63 25.95 -4.03
C THR A 197 8.75 25.01 -4.48
N ARG A 198 8.42 24.01 -5.31
CA ARG A 198 9.45 23.15 -5.92
C ARG A 198 10.00 23.79 -7.19
N ARG A 199 11.31 23.69 -7.42
CA ARG A 199 11.92 24.18 -8.67
C ARG A 199 11.29 23.47 -9.87
N THR A 200 10.92 24.22 -10.90
CA THR A 200 10.44 23.63 -12.15
C THR A 200 11.57 22.95 -12.90
N GLY A 201 11.27 21.83 -13.55
CA GLY A 201 12.22 21.14 -14.43
C GLY A 201 12.56 21.93 -15.70
N ARG A 202 13.37 21.31 -16.57
CA ARG A 202 13.89 21.91 -17.83
C ARG A 202 12.81 22.42 -18.79
N THR A 203 11.57 21.94 -18.66
CA THR A 203 10.42 22.30 -19.50
C THR A 203 9.76 23.63 -19.11
N GLY A 204 10.14 24.25 -17.99
CA GLY A 204 9.61 25.54 -17.54
C GLY A 204 8.17 25.46 -17.00
N GLY A 205 7.74 26.52 -16.30
CA GLY A 205 6.41 26.64 -15.69
C GLY A 205 6.43 27.48 -14.41
N ARG A 206 5.26 27.74 -13.81
CA ARG A 206 5.18 28.31 -12.46
C ARG A 206 5.58 27.23 -11.45
N PRO A 207 6.54 27.48 -10.54
CA PRO A 207 6.89 26.57 -9.46
C PRO A 207 5.64 26.12 -8.69
N PRO A 208 5.35 24.81 -8.58
CA PRO A 208 4.19 24.35 -7.84
C PRO A 208 4.38 24.66 -6.35
N ALA A 209 3.32 25.17 -5.72
CA ALA A 209 3.26 25.32 -4.28
C ALA A 209 3.30 23.95 -3.61
N LEU A 210 4.03 23.87 -2.51
CA LEU A 210 4.15 22.67 -1.71
C LEU A 210 3.17 22.68 -0.54
N TYR A 211 2.69 21.49 -0.22
CA TYR A 211 1.75 21.19 0.84
C TYR A 211 2.27 20.02 1.66
N ARG A 212 1.74 19.90 2.87
CA ARG A 212 1.93 18.74 3.74
C ARG A 212 0.62 18.36 4.40
N PHE A 213 0.50 17.10 4.81
CA PHE A 213 -0.57 16.70 5.71
C PHE A 213 -0.41 17.42 7.05
N THR A 214 -1.52 17.86 7.63
CA THR A 214 -1.52 18.50 8.97
C THR A 214 -1.24 17.48 10.08
N GLU A 215 -1.57 16.22 9.85
CA GLU A 215 -1.32 15.11 10.76
C GLU A 215 -0.94 13.86 9.97
N ARG A 216 0.12 13.16 10.41
CA ARG A 216 0.62 11.90 9.84
C ARG A 216 0.25 10.69 10.71
N ARG A 217 -0.99 10.71 11.19
CA ARG A 217 -1.64 9.63 11.93
C ARG A 217 -3.02 9.42 11.34
N LEU A 218 -3.44 8.16 11.24
CA LEU A 218 -4.75 7.83 10.70
C LEU A 218 -5.87 8.48 11.52
N ARG A 219 -6.70 9.26 10.86
CA ARG A 219 -7.96 9.80 11.39
C ARG A 219 -9.04 9.80 10.31
N VAL A 220 -10.30 9.76 10.75
CA VAL A 220 -11.45 10.00 9.88
C VAL A 220 -11.47 11.50 9.52
N THR A 221 -11.56 11.80 8.23
CA THR A 221 -11.59 13.18 7.69
C THR A 221 -12.99 13.59 7.26
N ASP A 222 -13.90 12.63 7.18
CA ASP A 222 -15.31 12.84 6.93
C ASP A 222 -16.12 11.75 7.65
N GLU A 223 -16.81 12.15 8.71
CA GLU A 223 -17.70 11.26 9.46
C GLU A 223 -18.96 10.86 8.65
N PHE A 224 -19.22 11.46 7.48
CA PHE A 224 -20.48 11.29 6.73
C PHE A 224 -20.36 11.12 5.19
N ALA A 225 -19.18 10.98 4.57
CA ALA A 225 -19.09 10.85 3.10
C ALA A 225 -19.23 9.42 2.56
N THR A 226 -20.41 9.12 2.01
CA THR A 226 -20.57 8.23 0.86
C THR A 226 -20.11 8.95 -0.41
N LEU A 227 -18.91 8.67 -0.91
CA LEU A 227 -18.54 9.01 -2.30
C LEU A 227 -19.19 7.97 -3.21
N ARG A 228 -20.29 8.32 -3.89
CA ARG A 228 -20.76 7.51 -5.02
C ARG A 228 -19.76 7.67 -6.17
N PRO A 229 -19.41 6.58 -6.88
CA PRO A 229 -18.74 6.71 -8.17
C PRO A 229 -19.57 7.61 -9.10
N PRO A 230 -18.94 8.36 -10.02
CA PRO A 230 -19.68 9.06 -11.07
C PRO A 230 -20.56 8.06 -11.87
N PRO A 231 -21.70 8.54 -12.39
CA PRO A 231 -22.65 7.71 -13.13
C PRO A 231 -22.05 7.11 -14.41
#